data_AF-A0A1Q3WP78-F1
#
_entry.id   AF-A0A1Q3WP78-F1
#
_cell.length_a   1.000
_cell.length_b   1.000
_cell.length_c   1.000
_cell.angle_alpha   90.00
_cell.angle_beta   90.00
_cell.angle_gamma   90.00
#
_symmetry.space_group_name_H-M   'P 1'
#
loop_
_entity.id
_entity.type
_entity.pdbx_description
1 polymer ?
#
loop_
_entity_poly.entity_id
_entity_poly.type
_entity_poly.pdbx_seq_one_letter_code
_entity_poly.pdbx_strand_id
1 'polypeptide(L)'
;MAKDKQTGSATLSREEPAKKTTVTPTVAPKSSPTRPISGEPLRPSPATALPFGKQNYLFMLIGIGVILAGFFIMSLDKEEFGFGFLGLTLGPIVVMSGFVLEFVAILTRPKA
;
A
#
# COMPACT_ATOMS: atom_id res chain seq x y z
N MET A 1 -41.70 -0.64 -41.73
CA MET A 1 -41.01 0.45 -42.45
C MET A 1 -41.12 1.73 -41.64
N ALA A 2 -39.97 2.37 -41.39
CA ALA A 2 -39.74 3.77 -40.98
C ALA A 2 -40.31 4.24 -39.62
N LYS A 3 -39.60 5.01 -38.80
CA LYS A 3 -38.18 5.39 -38.67
C LYS A 3 -38.07 6.11 -37.31
N ASP A 4 -36.87 6.07 -36.77
CA ASP A 4 -36.42 6.54 -35.46
C ASP A 4 -36.88 7.96 -35.07
N LYS A 5 -37.22 8.15 -33.79
CA LYS A 5 -37.31 9.48 -33.17
C LYS A 5 -36.16 9.70 -32.20
N GLN A 6 -35.18 10.43 -32.71
CA GLN A 6 -34.08 11.08 -32.04
C GLN A 6 -34.62 12.27 -31.23
N THR A 7 -34.47 12.24 -29.92
CA THR A 7 -34.71 13.39 -29.03
C THR A 7 -33.40 14.14 -28.81
N GLY A 8 -33.33 15.39 -29.26
CA GLY A 8 -32.18 16.27 -29.08
C GLY A 8 -32.60 17.68 -28.64
N SER A 9 -32.00 18.09 -27.52
CA SER A 9 -31.49 19.42 -27.15
C SER A 9 -32.37 20.69 -27.23
N ALA A 10 -32.58 21.30 -26.05
CA ALA A 10 -32.84 22.72 -25.80
C ALA A 10 -32.30 22.98 -24.37
N THR A 11 -31.53 24.01 -24.01
CA THR A 11 -31.35 25.35 -24.57
C THR A 11 -30.09 25.96 -23.93
N LEU A 12 -29.15 26.49 -24.74
CA LEU A 12 -28.09 27.43 -24.34
C LEU A 12 -28.35 28.73 -25.10
N SER A 13 -28.69 29.81 -24.39
CA SER A 13 -28.70 31.16 -24.94
C SER A 13 -27.62 31.98 -24.25
N ARG A 14 -26.84 32.65 -25.10
CA ARG A 14 -25.58 33.34 -24.85
C ARG A 14 -25.72 34.82 -25.26
N GLU A 15 -24.89 35.71 -24.69
CA GLU A 15 -24.31 37.00 -25.21
C GLU A 15 -24.39 38.25 -24.28
N GLU A 16 -23.21 38.85 -24.08
CA GLU A 16 -22.87 40.18 -23.50
C GLU A 16 -23.31 41.36 -24.40
N PRO A 17 -23.17 42.65 -23.98
CA PRO A 17 -21.97 43.44 -24.41
C PRO A 17 -21.50 44.66 -23.54
N ALA A 18 -20.18 44.85 -23.45
CA ALA A 18 -19.34 46.05 -23.76
C ALA A 18 -19.36 47.42 -23.00
N LYS A 19 -18.16 47.79 -22.48
CA LYS A 19 -17.32 49.03 -22.69
C LYS A 19 -17.56 50.42 -22.00
N LYS A 20 -16.53 50.83 -21.19
CA LYS A 20 -15.54 51.95 -21.37
C LYS A 20 -15.60 53.29 -20.54
N THR A 21 -14.62 53.41 -19.62
CA THR A 21 -13.70 54.55 -19.26
C THR A 21 -14.14 55.76 -18.40
N THR A 22 -13.36 56.09 -17.33
CA THR A 22 -12.68 57.40 -17.05
C THR A 22 -11.88 57.44 -15.70
N VAL A 23 -10.53 57.47 -15.79
CA VAL A 23 -9.49 58.30 -15.09
C VAL A 23 -9.16 58.21 -13.56
N THR A 24 -7.95 57.66 -13.24
CA THR A 24 -6.77 58.06 -12.37
C THR A 24 -6.95 58.97 -11.13
N PRO A 25 -6.21 58.89 -9.97
CA PRO A 25 -4.77 58.56 -9.83
C PRO A 25 -4.25 57.76 -8.59
N THR A 26 -3.01 57.26 -8.76
CA THR A 26 -1.93 56.88 -7.82
C THR A 26 -2.07 57.20 -6.32
N VAL A 27 -1.92 56.17 -5.44
CA VAL A 27 -1.21 56.25 -4.14
C VAL A 27 -0.56 54.89 -3.75
N ALA A 28 0.78 54.88 -3.72
CA ALA A 28 1.76 54.14 -2.90
C ALA A 28 1.67 52.61 -2.62
N PRO A 29 2.81 51.88 -2.70
CA PRO A 29 2.90 50.46 -2.36
C PRO A 29 2.88 50.27 -0.84
N LYS A 30 1.86 49.57 -0.31
CA LYS A 30 1.88 49.08 1.07
C LYS A 30 2.77 47.85 1.14
N SER A 31 3.93 48.03 1.77
CA SER A 31 4.79 46.99 2.32
C SER A 31 3.96 45.84 2.88
N SER A 32 4.11 44.67 2.28
CA SER A 32 3.65 43.40 2.83
C SER A 32 4.43 43.15 4.12
N PRO A 33 3.76 43.01 5.28
CA PRO A 33 4.44 42.64 6.51
C PRO A 33 5.02 41.24 6.35
N THR A 34 6.34 41.13 6.53
CA THR A 34 7.06 39.88 6.77
C THR A 34 6.36 39.12 7.88
N ARG A 35 5.60 38.07 7.53
CA ARG A 35 5.06 37.11 8.49
C ARG A 35 6.25 36.36 9.08
N PRO A 36 6.52 36.43 10.39
CA PRO A 36 7.54 35.60 10.99
C PRO A 36 7.08 34.15 10.83
N ILE A 37 7.94 33.32 10.22
CA ILE A 37 7.84 31.87 10.25
C ILE A 37 8.01 31.51 11.73
N SER A 38 6.90 31.51 12.47
CA SER A 38 6.83 30.85 13.77
C SER A 38 7.22 29.41 13.52
N GLY A 39 8.32 28.99 14.13
CA GLY A 39 8.84 27.65 14.05
C GLY A 39 7.70 26.66 14.26
N GLU A 40 7.37 25.94 13.20
CA GLU A 40 6.55 24.75 13.33
C GLU A 40 7.43 23.79 14.14
N PRO A 41 7.06 23.44 15.39
CA PRO A 41 7.77 22.37 16.07
C PRO A 41 7.64 21.16 15.16
N LEU A 42 8.78 20.63 14.71
CA LEU A 42 8.89 19.43 13.90
C LEU A 42 8.03 18.37 14.60
N ARG A 43 6.78 18.20 14.14
CA ARG A 43 5.88 17.20 14.70
C ARG A 43 6.67 15.90 14.56
N PRO A 44 6.94 15.15 15.64
CA PRO A 44 7.55 13.85 15.48
C PRO A 44 6.67 13.09 14.51
N SER A 45 7.20 12.87 13.31
CA SER A 45 6.56 12.09 12.27
C SER A 45 6.12 10.79 12.95
N PRO A 46 4.88 10.31 12.74
CA PRO A 46 4.48 9.04 13.30
C PRO A 46 5.52 8.02 12.82
N ALA A 47 6.39 7.59 13.74
CA ALA A 47 7.38 6.57 13.45
C ALA A 47 6.60 5.42 12.81
N THR A 48 6.96 5.07 11.58
CA THR A 48 6.25 4.07 10.79
C THR A 48 5.97 2.86 11.66
N ALA A 49 4.72 2.72 12.10
CA ALA A 49 4.32 1.63 12.97
C ALA A 49 4.33 0.38 12.09
N LEU A 50 5.37 -0.43 12.23
CA LEU A 50 5.44 -1.72 11.55
C LEU A 50 4.28 -2.59 12.06
N PRO A 51 3.65 -3.39 11.18
CA PRO A 51 2.50 -4.20 11.55
C PRO A 51 2.83 -5.26 12.62
N PHE A 52 4.10 -5.63 12.75
CA PHE A 52 4.57 -6.62 13.72
C PHE A 52 5.84 -6.13 14.47
N GLY A 53 6.07 -6.70 15.66
CA GLY A 53 7.30 -6.47 16.42
C GLY A 53 8.51 -7.18 15.81
N LYS A 54 9.73 -6.73 16.15
CA LYS A 54 11.00 -7.31 15.66
C LYS A 54 11.09 -8.82 15.86
N GLN A 55 10.60 -9.32 16.99
CA GLN A 55 10.64 -10.75 17.32
C GLN A 55 9.72 -11.58 16.42
N ASN A 56 8.52 -11.09 16.09
CA ASN A 56 7.63 -11.77 15.14
C ASN A 56 8.23 -11.84 13.74
N TYR A 57 8.90 -10.77 13.30
CA TYR A 57 9.61 -10.79 12.02
C TYR A 57 10.70 -11.87 11.98
N LEU A 58 11.40 -12.10 13.11
CA LEU A 58 12.37 -13.19 13.20
C LEU A 58 11.69 -14.55 13.06
N PHE A 59 10.56 -14.78 13.73
CA PHE A 59 9.80 -16.03 13.61
C PHE A 59 9.25 -16.26 12.20
N MET A 60 8.80 -15.22 11.50
CA MET A 60 8.39 -15.29 10.09
C MET A 60 9.59 -15.63 9.18
N LEU A 61 10.78 -15.08 9.44
CA LEU A 61 11.95 -15.46 8.63
C LEU A 61 12.34 -16.93 8.87
N ILE A 62 12.22 -17.39 10.12
CA ILE A 62 12.45 -18.78 10.48
C ILE A 62 11.41 -19.69 9.82
N GLY A 63 10.12 -19.36 9.87
CA GLY A 63 9.06 -20.17 9.28
C GLY A 63 9.23 -20.33 7.76
N ILE A 64 9.54 -19.24 7.05
CA ILE A 64 9.92 -19.29 5.62
C ILE A 64 11.12 -20.21 5.42
N GLY A 65 12.14 -20.12 6.27
CA GLY A 65 13.31 -21.01 6.24
C GLY A 65 12.94 -22.49 6.40
N VAL A 66 12.02 -22.81 7.31
CA VAL A 66 11.52 -24.19 7.52
C VAL A 66 10.72 -24.69 6.32
N ILE A 67 9.86 -23.84 5.73
CA ILE A 67 9.10 -24.19 4.52
C ILE A 67 10.06 -24.51 3.37
N LEU A 68 11.06 -23.65 3.15
CA LEU A 68 12.08 -23.89 2.13
C LEU A 68 12.89 -25.16 2.42
N ALA A 69 13.24 -25.43 3.68
CA ALA A 69 13.89 -26.68 4.07
C ALA A 69 13.02 -27.90 3.78
N GLY A 70 11.71 -27.83 3.99
CA GLY A 70 10.77 -28.90 3.65
C GLY A 70 10.74 -29.21 2.15
N PHE A 71 10.66 -28.17 1.30
CA PHE A 71 10.76 -28.35 -0.15
C PHE A 71 12.14 -28.85 -0.59
N PHE A 72 13.20 -28.40 0.08
CA PHE A 72 14.55 -28.88 -0.18
C PHE A 72 14.71 -30.37 0.17
N ILE A 73 14.12 -30.83 1.28
CA ILE A 73 14.09 -32.26 1.65
C ILE A 73 13.37 -33.08 0.57
N MET A 74 12.23 -32.61 0.04
CA MET A 74 11.56 -33.29 -1.07
C MET A 74 12.45 -33.37 -2.31
N SER A 75 13.20 -32.29 -2.60
CA SER A 75 14.11 -32.24 -3.75
C SER A 75 15.34 -33.14 -3.61
N LEU A 76 15.71 -33.54 -2.39
CA LEU A 76 16.81 -34.47 -2.13
C LEU A 76 16.41 -35.93 -2.27
N ASP A 77 15.11 -36.21 -2.41
CA ASP A 77 14.61 -37.56 -2.60
C ASP A 77 15.12 -38.13 -3.93
N LYS A 78 15.61 -39.38 -3.90
CA LYS A 78 16.22 -40.05 -5.06
C LYS A 78 15.25 -40.97 -5.79
N GLU A 79 14.09 -41.23 -5.20
CA GLU A 79 13.03 -42.02 -5.84
C GLU A 79 12.42 -41.26 -7.03
N GLU A 80 11.94 -42.00 -8.03
CA GLU A 80 11.27 -41.39 -9.17
C GLU A 80 10.09 -40.52 -8.70
N PHE A 81 10.02 -39.30 -9.24
CA PHE A 81 9.03 -38.27 -8.87
C PHE A 81 9.01 -37.87 -7.39
N GLY A 82 10.01 -38.26 -6.58
CA GLY A 82 10.02 -37.99 -5.15
C GLY A 82 8.98 -38.81 -4.38
N PHE A 83 8.64 -40.01 -4.87
CA PHE A 83 7.74 -40.94 -4.16
C PHE A 83 8.40 -41.67 -2.98
N GLY A 84 9.62 -41.30 -2.63
CA GLY A 84 10.28 -41.82 -1.44
C GLY A 84 9.69 -41.25 -0.16
N PHE A 85 10.17 -41.79 0.96
CA PHE A 85 9.70 -41.37 2.28
C PHE A 85 9.95 -39.88 2.53
N LEU A 86 11.07 -39.35 2.03
CA LEU A 86 11.47 -37.96 2.21
C LEU A 86 10.55 -37.00 1.45
N GLY A 87 10.16 -37.34 0.22
CA GLY A 87 9.28 -36.53 -0.61
C GLY A 87 7.79 -36.68 -0.26
N LEU A 88 7.33 -37.91 0.01
CA LEU A 88 5.90 -38.17 0.22
C LEU A 88 5.43 -37.87 1.65
N THR A 89 6.31 -38.02 2.66
CA THR A 89 5.91 -37.91 4.08
C THR A 89 6.66 -36.82 4.82
N LEU A 90 8.00 -36.89 4.86
CA LEU A 90 8.79 -35.99 5.69
C LEU A 90 8.73 -34.56 5.18
N GLY A 91 8.90 -34.35 3.88
CA GLY A 91 8.82 -33.05 3.23
C GLY A 91 7.50 -32.35 3.53
N PRO A 92 6.32 -32.96 3.24
CA PRO A 92 5.03 -32.34 3.51
C PRO A 92 4.83 -32.03 4.99
N ILE A 93 5.24 -32.92 5.89
CA ILE A 93 5.16 -32.69 7.34
C ILE A 93 6.00 -31.48 7.76
N VAL A 94 7.23 -31.36 7.25
CA VAL A 94 8.11 -30.22 7.54
C VAL A 94 7.52 -28.92 7.00
N VAL A 95 7.02 -28.91 5.76
CA VAL A 95 6.35 -27.75 5.18
C VAL A 95 5.13 -27.33 6.01
N MET A 96 4.30 -28.29 6.43
CA MET A 96 3.15 -28.02 7.29
C MET A 96 3.56 -27.44 8.64
N SER A 97 4.63 -27.94 9.26
CA SER A 97 5.17 -27.37 10.49
C SER A 97 5.64 -25.92 10.30
N GLY A 98 6.26 -25.60 9.15
CA GLY A 98 6.66 -24.25 8.78
C GLY A 98 5.46 -23.32 8.64
N PHE A 99 4.38 -23.76 8.01
CA PHE A 99 3.14 -22.98 7.96
C PHE A 99 2.53 -22.73 9.34
N VAL A 100 2.53 -23.74 10.23
CA VAL A 100 2.07 -23.55 11.61
C VAL A 100 2.93 -22.50 12.34
N LEU A 101 4.25 -22.52 12.14
CA LEU A 101 5.13 -21.49 12.69
C LEU A 101 4.80 -20.09 12.14
N GLU A 102 4.50 -19.95 10.85
CA GLU A 102 4.03 -18.68 10.27
C GLU A 102 2.72 -18.21 10.91
N PHE A 103 1.75 -19.11 11.08
CA PHE A 103 0.49 -18.77 11.74
C PHE A 103 0.73 -18.28 13.17
N VAL A 104 1.58 -18.97 13.94
CA VAL A 104 1.94 -18.54 15.29
C VAL A 104 2.70 -17.21 15.25
N ALA A 105 3.62 -17.02 14.31
CA ALA A 105 4.38 -15.79 14.15
C ALA A 105 3.50 -14.58 13.78
N ILE A 106 2.39 -14.78 13.06
CA ILE A 106 1.47 -13.69 12.70
C ILE A 106 0.48 -13.42 13.84
N LEU A 107 -0.04 -14.47 14.49
CA LEU A 107 -1.08 -14.37 15.51
C LEU A 107 -0.54 -13.98 16.89
N THR A 108 0.74 -14.25 17.17
CA THR A 108 1.36 -13.88 18.45
C THR A 108 1.45 -12.37 18.52
N ARG A 109 0.75 -11.74 19.47
CA ARG A 109 0.92 -10.30 19.66
C ARG A 109 2.29 -10.03 20.29
N PRO A 110 3.05 -9.04 19.81
CA PRO A 110 4.32 -8.69 20.43
C PRO A 110 4.05 -8.31 21.88
N LYS A 111 4.67 -9.03 22.82
CA LYS A 111 4.69 -8.63 24.22
C LYS A 111 5.58 -7.40 24.29
N ALA A 112 4.94 -6.24 24.39
CA ALA A 112 5.61 -4.94 24.53
C ALA A 112 6.39 -4.87 25.85
#